data_AF-A0A2I0WEP3-F1
#
_entry.id   AF-A0A2I0WEP3-F1
#
_cell.length_a   1.000
_cell.length_b   1.000
_cell.length_c   1.000
_cell.angle_alpha   90.00
_cell.angle_beta   90.00
_cell.angle_gamma   90.00
#
_symmetry.space_group_name_H-M   'P 1'
#
loop_
_entity.id
_entity.type
_entity.pdbx_description
1 polymer ?
#
loop_
_entity_poly.entity_id
_entity_poly.type
_entity_poly.pdbx_seq_one_letter_code
_entity_poly.pdbx_strand_id
1 'polypeptide(L)'
;MLGGGAGNDTYDVSLIAGFNVPVTVAPTASECSLASCDFDINSVCPQKYQVLAADGRAAVACRSACEVMKDEEGCCAYDVGKREVKCTRMAYKEMLKVKCPKAMVYADDGSDWFRCGHGSDYIVTFCPE
;
A
#
# COMPACT_ATOMS: atom_id res chain seq x y z
N MET A 1 9.32 -11.90 2.83
CA MET A 1 10.31 -12.67 3.61
C MET A 1 10.48 -11.96 4.93
N LEU A 2 9.98 -12.54 6.02
CA LEU A 2 10.30 -12.10 7.38
C LEU A 2 11.68 -12.68 7.72
N GLY A 3 12.64 -11.82 8.01
CA GLY A 3 13.96 -12.22 8.53
C GLY A 3 15.06 -12.42 7.47
N GLY A 4 16.03 -11.52 7.47
CA GLY A 4 17.24 -11.61 6.66
C GLY A 4 18.41 -10.85 7.29
N GLY A 5 18.77 -11.22 8.53
CA GLY A 5 20.01 -10.80 9.18
C GLY A 5 19.91 -9.53 10.03
N ALA A 6 20.15 -9.70 11.34
CA ALA A 6 20.32 -8.68 12.38
C ALA A 6 19.13 -7.76 12.70
N GLY A 7 18.48 -8.06 13.83
CA GLY A 7 17.86 -7.04 14.69
C GLY A 7 16.36 -6.74 14.61
N ASN A 8 15.78 -6.58 13.41
CA ASN A 8 14.46 -5.92 13.31
C ASN A 8 13.54 -6.55 12.25
N ASP A 9 12.26 -6.64 12.57
CA ASP A 9 11.19 -6.96 11.63
C ASP A 9 10.84 -5.75 10.77
N THR A 10 10.50 -6.00 9.51
CA THR A 10 10.05 -4.98 8.54
C THR A 10 8.62 -5.29 8.10
N TYR A 11 7.74 -4.31 8.16
CA TYR A 11 6.32 -4.48 7.84
C TYR A 11 5.73 -3.20 7.27
N ASP A 12 4.68 -3.38 6.48
CA ASP A 12 3.96 -2.31 5.79
C ASP A 12 2.52 -2.75 5.47
N VAL A 13 1.69 -1.77 5.13
CA VAL A 13 0.46 -1.98 4.36
C VAL A 13 0.73 -1.38 2.99
N SER A 14 0.55 -2.15 1.91
CA SER A 14 0.89 -1.71 0.56
C SER A 14 -0.34 -1.54 -0.32
N LEU A 15 -0.40 -0.41 -1.04
CA LEU A 15 -1.39 -0.11 -2.08
C LEU A 15 -0.82 -0.26 -3.50
N ILE A 16 0.42 -0.76 -3.63
CA ILE A 16 1.08 -0.96 -4.93
C ILE A 16 0.26 -1.90 -5.82
N ALA A 17 -0.33 -2.94 -5.22
CA ALA A 17 -1.18 -3.92 -5.92
C ALA A 17 -2.65 -3.49 -6.04
N GLY A 18 -3.03 -2.32 -5.53
CA GLY A 18 -4.42 -1.86 -5.45
C GLY A 18 -5.01 -2.01 -4.04
N PHE A 19 -6.33 -1.88 -3.95
CA PHE A 19 -7.08 -1.89 -2.70
C PHE A 19 -8.38 -2.69 -2.86
N ASN A 20 -8.80 -3.39 -1.80
CA ASN A 20 -10.11 -4.03 -1.72
C ASN A 20 -10.80 -3.76 -0.38
N VAL A 21 -10.09 -3.90 0.75
CA VAL A 21 -10.61 -3.66 2.10
C VAL A 21 -9.61 -2.82 2.93
N PRO A 22 -10.11 -1.96 3.85
CA PRO A 22 -9.24 -1.29 4.80
C PRO A 22 -8.50 -2.29 5.70
N VAL A 23 -7.24 -2.00 6.03
CA VAL A 23 -6.39 -2.88 6.83
C VAL A 23 -5.37 -2.11 7.67
N THR A 24 -5.09 -2.61 8.87
CA THR A 24 -3.98 -2.15 9.72
C THR A 24 -3.09 -3.32 10.12
N VAL A 25 -1.79 -3.05 10.28
CA VAL A 25 -0.81 -3.95 10.90
C VAL A 25 -0.22 -3.25 12.11
N ALA A 26 -0.61 -3.70 13.30
CA ALA A 26 -0.20 -3.13 14.58
C ALA A 26 0.77 -4.08 15.30
N PRO A 27 2.03 -3.67 15.53
CA PRO A 27 2.92 -4.41 16.43
C PRO A 27 2.42 -4.33 17.87
N THR A 28 2.61 -5.40 18.65
CA THR A 28 2.31 -5.37 20.10
C THR A 28 3.33 -4.55 20.89
N ALA A 29 4.53 -4.36 20.34
CA ALA A 29 5.56 -3.51 20.90
C ALA A 29 5.22 -2.02 20.70
N SER A 30 5.04 -1.28 21.81
CA SER A 30 4.52 0.10 21.80
C SER A 30 5.40 1.15 21.12
N GLU A 31 6.70 0.86 20.99
CA GLU A 31 7.68 1.71 20.34
C GLU A 31 7.64 1.61 18.81
N CYS A 32 6.89 0.65 18.28
CA CYS A 32 6.81 0.36 16.85
C CYS A 32 5.57 1.03 16.23
N SER A 33 5.75 1.56 15.03
CA SER A 33 4.70 2.31 14.33
C SER A 33 3.56 1.43 13.81
N LEU A 34 2.36 1.99 13.72
CA LEU A 34 1.24 1.36 13.02
C LEU A 34 1.40 1.53 11.51
N ALA A 35 1.32 0.44 10.74
CA ALA A 35 1.10 0.52 9.30
C ALA A 35 -0.41 0.45 9.02
N SER A 36 -0.95 1.36 8.21
CA SER A 36 -2.41 1.40 8.00
C SER A 36 -2.86 2.00 6.68
N CYS A 37 -3.98 1.46 6.21
CA CYS A 37 -4.92 2.10 5.30
C CYS A 37 -6.33 1.79 5.81
N ASP A 38 -6.83 2.64 6.70
CA ASP A 38 -8.14 2.55 7.36
C ASP A 38 -9.25 3.27 6.56
N PHE A 39 -8.88 4.11 5.59
CA PHE A 39 -9.82 4.77 4.71
C PHE A 39 -10.39 3.81 3.64
N ASP A 40 -11.70 3.83 3.43
CA ASP A 40 -12.34 3.11 2.31
C ASP A 40 -12.03 3.78 0.96
N ILE A 41 -10.95 3.34 0.31
CA ILE A 41 -10.54 3.85 -1.01
C ILE A 41 -11.60 3.55 -2.08
N ASN A 42 -12.44 2.51 -1.92
CA ASN A 42 -13.46 2.19 -2.92
C ASN A 42 -14.45 3.36 -3.09
N SER A 43 -14.71 4.12 -2.02
CA SER A 43 -15.60 5.30 -2.03
C SER A 43 -15.11 6.48 -2.87
N VAL A 44 -13.80 6.56 -3.14
CA VAL A 44 -13.16 7.63 -3.92
C VAL A 44 -12.39 7.10 -5.14
N CYS A 45 -12.50 5.81 -5.42
CA CYS A 45 -11.78 5.16 -6.51
C CYS A 45 -12.23 5.77 -7.85
N PRO A 46 -11.32 6.35 -8.65
CA PRO A 46 -11.70 6.91 -9.94
C PRO A 46 -12.20 5.83 -10.89
N GLN A 47 -13.19 6.16 -11.73
CA GLN A 47 -13.89 5.20 -12.60
C GLN A 47 -12.95 4.27 -13.41
N LYS A 48 -11.83 4.80 -13.91
CA LYS A 48 -10.82 4.04 -14.69
C LYS A 48 -10.20 2.88 -13.89
N TYR A 49 -10.19 2.95 -12.56
CA TYR A 49 -9.55 1.97 -11.66
C TYR A 49 -10.55 1.09 -10.92
N GLN A 50 -11.86 1.33 -11.06
CA GLN A 50 -12.87 0.59 -10.29
C GLN A 50 -12.98 -0.87 -10.73
N VAL A 51 -13.13 -1.75 -9.74
CA VAL A 51 -13.77 -3.05 -9.92
C VAL A 51 -15.19 -2.92 -9.38
N LEU A 52 -16.19 -3.16 -10.23
CA LEU A 52 -17.59 -3.04 -9.83
C LEU A 52 -18.13 -4.36 -9.26
N ALA A 53 -19.07 -4.25 -8.32
CA ALA A 53 -19.91 -5.36 -7.90
C ALA A 53 -20.67 -5.97 -9.09
N ALA A 54 -21.18 -7.19 -8.94
CA ALA A 54 -21.90 -7.89 -10.00
C ALA A 54 -23.14 -7.13 -10.50
N ASP A 55 -23.76 -6.30 -9.65
CA ASP A 55 -24.89 -5.46 -10.00
C ASP A 55 -24.50 -4.11 -10.63
N GLY A 56 -23.20 -3.82 -10.72
CA GLY A 56 -22.64 -2.59 -11.30
C GLY A 56 -22.86 -1.33 -10.46
N ARG A 57 -23.41 -1.43 -9.23
CA ARG A 57 -23.85 -0.25 -8.46
C ARG A 57 -22.78 0.35 -7.56
N ALA A 58 -21.78 -0.45 -7.17
CA ALA A 58 -20.73 -0.02 -6.25
C ALA A 58 -19.36 -0.52 -6.70
N ALA A 59 -18.32 0.27 -6.44
CA ALA A 59 -16.95 -0.18 -6.50
C ALA A 59 -16.66 -1.08 -5.28
N VAL A 60 -16.08 -2.26 -5.52
CA VAL A 60 -15.72 -3.25 -4.47
C VAL A 60 -14.20 -3.42 -4.32
N ALA A 61 -13.44 -2.90 -5.28
CA ALA A 61 -11.99 -2.80 -5.23
C ALA A 61 -11.53 -1.66 -6.14
N CYS A 62 -10.31 -1.18 -5.92
CA CYS A 62 -9.62 -0.22 -6.76
C CYS A 62 -8.31 -0.85 -7.28
N ARG A 63 -8.20 -0.99 -8.60
CA ARG A 63 -7.04 -1.59 -9.27
C ARG A 63 -5.80 -0.72 -9.08
N SER A 64 -4.63 -1.34 -9.16
CA SER A 64 -3.37 -0.59 -9.22
C SER A 64 -3.23 0.19 -10.52
N ALA A 65 -2.37 1.22 -10.51
CA ALA A 65 -1.97 1.93 -11.72
C ALA A 65 -1.32 0.97 -12.74
N CYS A 66 -0.50 0.03 -12.26
CA CYS A 66 0.17 -0.97 -13.09
C CYS A 66 -0.83 -1.84 -13.85
N GLU A 67 -1.85 -2.35 -13.17
CA GLU A 67 -2.84 -3.24 -13.78
C GLU A 67 -3.62 -2.54 -14.91
N VAL A 68 -3.92 -1.25 -14.72
CA VAL A 68 -4.74 -0.46 -15.64
C VAL A 68 -3.91 0.10 -16.80
N MET A 69 -2.72 0.64 -16.53
CA MET A 69 -1.90 1.33 -17.53
C MET A 69 -0.94 0.40 -18.26
N LYS A 70 -0.40 -0.61 -17.57
CA LYS A 70 0.54 -1.60 -18.10
C LYS A 70 1.80 -1.01 -18.75
N ASP A 71 2.20 0.18 -18.32
CA ASP A 71 3.39 0.89 -18.78
C ASP A 71 4.37 1.14 -17.62
N GLU A 72 5.55 1.68 -17.93
CA GLU A 72 6.59 1.96 -16.95
C GLU A 72 6.12 2.94 -15.85
N GLU A 73 5.29 3.92 -16.22
CA GLU A 73 4.76 4.93 -15.31
C GLU A 73 3.76 4.32 -14.29
N GLY A 74 2.84 3.49 -14.77
CA GLY A 74 1.88 2.76 -13.95
C GLY A 74 2.54 1.73 -13.05
N CYS A 75 3.45 0.94 -13.62
CA CYS A 75 4.04 -0.21 -12.94
C CYS A 75 5.21 0.12 -12.04
N CYS A 76 5.94 1.22 -12.27
CA CYS A 76 7.15 1.50 -11.52
C CYS A 76 8.05 0.25 -11.44
N ALA A 77 8.23 -0.44 -12.58
CA ALA A 77 9.00 -1.67 -12.59
C ALA A 77 10.39 -1.36 -12.03
N TYR A 78 10.73 -2.07 -10.95
CA TYR A 78 12.05 -2.04 -10.36
C TYR A 78 13.01 -2.64 -11.40
N ASP A 79 13.51 -1.81 -12.32
CA ASP A 79 14.52 -2.23 -13.29
C ASP A 79 15.81 -2.40 -12.48
N VAL A 80 16.14 -3.64 -12.13
CA VAL A 80 17.29 -4.01 -11.30
C VAL A 80 18.55 -3.51 -12.02
N GLY A 81 19.03 -2.33 -11.62
CA GLY A 81 20.19 -1.67 -12.24
C GLY A 81 19.97 -0.20 -12.61
N LYS A 82 18.72 0.28 -12.69
CA LYS A 82 18.40 1.72 -12.80
C LYS A 82 17.77 2.20 -11.50
N ARG A 83 18.60 2.71 -10.60
CA ARG A 83 18.11 3.67 -9.59
C ARG A 83 17.48 4.80 -10.39
N GLU A 84 16.25 5.18 -10.07
CA GLU A 84 15.51 6.27 -10.74
C GLU A 84 14.84 5.91 -12.08
N VAL A 85 13.95 4.91 -12.10
CA VAL A 85 12.65 5.26 -12.70
C VAL A 85 11.94 6.05 -11.61
N LYS A 86 12.07 7.38 -11.65
CA LYS A 86 11.22 8.27 -10.85
C LYS A 86 9.80 7.78 -11.09
N CYS A 87 9.21 7.10 -10.12
CA CYS A 87 7.79 6.86 -10.11
C CYS A 87 7.15 8.24 -10.16
N THR A 88 6.74 8.68 -11.35
CA THR A 88 6.15 10.00 -11.50
C THR A 88 4.98 10.06 -10.53
N ARG A 89 4.94 11.12 -9.71
CA ARG A 89 3.84 11.42 -8.79
C ARG A 89 2.58 11.65 -9.63
N MET A 90 1.92 10.56 -9.99
CA MET A 90 0.66 10.59 -10.72
C MET A 90 -0.47 10.90 -9.74
N ALA A 91 -1.48 11.65 -10.20
CA ALA A 91 -2.59 12.08 -9.36
C ALA A 91 -3.29 10.92 -8.62
N TYR A 92 -3.34 9.73 -9.23
CA TYR A 92 -3.91 8.55 -8.59
C TYR A 92 -3.07 8.07 -7.38
N LYS A 93 -1.75 7.93 -7.53
CA LYS A 93 -0.86 7.53 -6.43
C LYS A 93 -0.78 8.60 -5.34
N GLU A 94 -0.77 9.89 -5.70
CA GLU A 94 -0.87 10.98 -4.72
C GLU A 94 -2.20 10.93 -3.95
N MET A 95 -3.32 10.63 -4.61
CA MET A 95 -4.61 10.43 -3.94
C MET A 95 -4.54 9.28 -2.92
N LEU A 96 -4.00 8.12 -3.32
CA LEU A 96 -3.82 6.99 -2.41
C LEU A 96 -2.95 7.37 -1.21
N LYS A 97 -1.85 8.10 -1.43
CA LYS A 97 -0.94 8.53 -0.36
C LYS A 97 -1.59 9.54 0.59
N VAL A 98 -2.42 10.44 0.08
CA VAL A 98 -3.19 11.39 0.91
C VAL A 98 -4.24 10.65 1.75
N LYS A 99 -4.91 9.64 1.18
CA LYS A 99 -5.94 8.86 1.89
C LYS A 99 -5.38 7.88 2.90
N CYS A 100 -4.23 7.27 2.60
CA CYS A 100 -3.58 6.30 3.45
C CYS A 100 -2.10 6.68 3.62
N PRO A 101 -1.79 7.70 4.46
CA PRO A 101 -0.43 8.21 4.63
C PRO A 101 0.53 7.22 5.28
N LYS A 102 0.01 6.20 5.98
CA LYS A 102 0.80 5.12 6.62
C LYS A 102 0.83 3.82 5.80
N ALA A 103 0.45 3.90 4.52
CA ALA A 103 0.56 2.81 3.58
C ALA A 103 1.62 3.14 2.52
N MET A 104 2.35 2.10 2.10
CA MET A 104 3.31 2.14 1.01
C MET A 104 2.57 2.24 -0.32
N VAL A 105 2.76 3.37 -1.01
CA VAL A 105 2.21 3.61 -2.35
C VAL A 105 3.31 3.55 -3.41
N TYR A 106 4.54 3.86 -3.03
CA TYR A 106 5.71 3.88 -3.90
C TYR A 106 6.74 2.88 -3.40
N ALA A 107 7.28 2.04 -4.29
CA ALA A 107 8.29 1.04 -3.92
C ALA A 107 9.67 1.67 -3.62
N ASP A 108 9.91 2.89 -4.09
CA ASP A 108 11.18 3.61 -4.01
C ASP A 108 11.25 4.64 -2.88
N ASP A 109 10.15 4.92 -2.17
CA ASP A 109 10.13 6.00 -1.18
C ASP A 109 10.95 5.70 0.08
N GLY A 110 11.27 4.43 0.34
CA GLY A 110 12.10 4.01 1.48
C GLY A 110 11.57 4.46 2.85
N SER A 111 10.37 5.04 2.90
CA SER A 111 9.83 5.82 4.02
C SER A 111 8.55 5.23 4.60
N ASP A 112 7.90 4.31 3.86
CA ASP A 112 6.60 3.73 4.23
C ASP A 112 6.65 2.27 4.71
N TRP A 113 7.84 1.70 4.87
CA TRP A 113 8.03 0.44 5.58
C TRP A 113 8.57 0.72 6.97
N PHE A 114 7.93 0.13 7.97
CA PHE A 114 8.29 0.33 9.36
C PHE A 114 9.24 -0.76 9.82
N ARG A 115 10.09 -0.41 10.79
CA ARG A 115 10.98 -1.35 11.45
C ARG A 115 10.56 -1.48 12.91
N CYS A 116 10.48 -2.71 13.40
CA CYS A 116 10.26 -2.99 14.81
C CYS A 116 11.42 -3.83 15.34
N GLY A 117 11.80 -3.64 16.60
CA GLY A 117 12.77 -4.52 17.25
C GLY A 117 12.28 -5.97 17.27
N HIS A 118 13.20 -6.93 17.36
CA HIS A 118 12.87 -8.36 17.44
C HIS A 118 11.84 -8.69 18.53
N GLY A 119 10.95 -9.63 18.21
CA GLY A 119 10.07 -10.28 19.19
C GLY A 119 8.73 -9.61 19.41
N SER A 120 8.31 -8.70 18.52
CA SER A 120 6.94 -8.20 18.52
C SER A 120 6.00 -9.20 17.85
N ASP A 121 4.84 -9.43 18.46
CA ASP A 121 3.71 -10.00 17.74
C ASP A 121 3.04 -8.90 16.91
N TYR A 122 2.19 -9.30 15.95
CA TYR A 122 1.51 -8.39 15.04
C TYR A 122 0.02 -8.71 14.97
N ILE A 123 -0.81 -7.68 15.11
CA ILE A 123 -2.25 -7.76 14.95
C ILE A 123 -2.61 -7.16 13.60
N VAL A 124 -3.22 -7.99 12.75
CA VAL A 124 -3.78 -7.57 11.46
C VAL A 124 -5.28 -7.43 11.61
N THR A 125 -5.79 -6.22 11.39
CA THR A 125 -7.23 -5.92 11.50
C THR A 125 -7.75 -5.52 10.13
N PHE A 126 -8.78 -6.21 9.66
CA PHE A 126 -9.54 -5.86 8.47
C PHE A 126 -10.75 -5.01 8.86
N CYS A 127 -11.01 -3.96 8.09
CA CYS A 127 -12.06 -2.98 8.39
C CYS A 127 -11.95 -2.40 9.82
N PRO A 128 -10.77 -1.85 10.20
CA PRO A 128 -10.64 -1.12 11.46
C PRO A 128 -11.64 0.06 11.50
N GLU A 129 -12.23 0.30 12.67
CA GLU A 129 -13.23 1.35 12.91
C GLU A 129 -12.64 2.78 12.82
#